data_AF-A0A8S3DFS6-F1
#
_entry.id   AF-A0A8S3DFS6-F1
#
_cell.length_a   1.000
_cell.length_b   1.000
_cell.length_c   1.000
_cell.angle_alpha   90.00
_cell.angle_beta   90.00
_cell.angle_gamma   90.00
#
_symmetry.space_group_name_H-M   'P 1'
#
loop_
_entity.id
_entity.type
_entity.pdbx_description
1 polymer ?
#
loop_
_entity_poly.entity_id
_entity_poly.type
_entity_poly.pdbx_seq_one_letter_code
_entity_poly.pdbx_strand_id
1 'polypeptide(L)' 'AVDADDKVELYRNWLGLMKGTLKAEFPKGKITITRKLNEDRIYISKTGAKIQLPGRSLLFIRHVGHLLYTDSILDKDSHE' A
#
# COMPACT_ATOMS: atom_id res chain seq x y z
N ALA A 1 -1.33 13.13 -8.40
CA ALA A 1 -2.39 13.29 -7.39
C ALA A 1 -2.73 14.75 -7.21
N VAL A 2 -3.31 15.29 -8.28
CA VAL A 2 -3.78 16.69 -8.38
C VAL A 2 -5.30 16.79 -8.38
N ASP A 3 -6.00 15.72 -8.78
CA ASP A 3 -7.46 15.62 -8.82
C ASP A 3 -7.97 14.40 -8.01
N ALA A 4 -9.29 14.26 -7.94
CA ALA A 4 -9.96 13.20 -7.20
C ALA A 4 -9.62 11.80 -7.73
N ASP A 5 -9.50 11.62 -9.04
CA ASP A 5 -9.24 10.31 -9.65
C ASP A 5 -7.86 9.78 -9.27
N ASP A 6 -6.84 10.64 -9.35
CA ASP A 6 -5.50 10.31 -8.88
C ASP A 6 -5.49 9.96 -7.38
N LYS A 7 -6.22 10.73 -6.56
CA LYS A 7 -6.28 10.53 -5.10
C LYS A 7 -6.93 9.20 -4.77
N VAL A 8 -8.01 8.85 -5.46
CA VAL A 8 -8.69 7.56 -5.31
C VAL A 8 -7.76 6.41 -5.69
N GLU A 9 -6.95 6.53 -6.75
CA GLU A 9 -5.97 5.50 -7.09
C GLU A 9 -4.94 5.30 -5.96
N LEU A 10 -4.41 6.39 -5.42
CA LEU A 10 -3.47 6.34 -4.30
C LEU A 10 -4.09 5.72 -3.06
N TYR A 11 -5.32 6.11 -2.70
CA TYR A 11 -6.04 5.54 -1.56
C TYR A 11 -6.38 4.07 -1.78
N ARG A 12 -6.68 3.65 -3.01
CA ARG A 12 -6.91 2.24 -3.36
C ARG A 12 -5.65 1.40 -3.14
N ASN A 13 -4.49 1.90 -3.53
CA ASN A 13 -3.21 1.23 -3.28
C ASN A 13 -2.92 1.13 -1.78
N TRP A 14 -3.12 2.22 -1.02
CA TRP A 14 -2.96 2.21 0.43
C TRP A 14 -3.93 1.23 1.13
N LEU A 15 -5.19 1.20 0.70
CA LEU A 15 -6.19 0.25 1.19
C LEU A 15 -5.76 -1.20 0.91
N GLY A 16 -5.22 -1.47 -0.27
CA GLY A 16 -4.67 -2.78 -0.63
C GLY A 16 -3.52 -3.21 0.29
N LEU A 17 -2.61 -2.27 0.64
CA LEU A 17 -1.54 -2.52 1.61
C LEU A 17 -2.10 -2.86 2.99
N MET A 18 -3.04 -2.07 3.49
CA MET A 18 -3.65 -2.28 4.81
C MET A 18 -4.46 -3.56 4.91
N LYS A 19 -5.11 -3.99 3.81
CA LYS A 19 -5.83 -5.25 3.73
C LYS A 19 -4.94 -6.46 3.41
N GLY A 20 -3.66 -6.27 3.12
CA GLY A 20 -2.78 -7.37 2.69
C GLY A 20 -3.08 -7.91 1.29
N THR A 21 -3.87 -7.21 0.48
CA THR A 21 -4.39 -7.71 -0.81
C THR A 21 -3.73 -7.08 -2.04
N LEU A 22 -2.85 -6.09 -1.84
CA LEU A 22 -2.19 -5.42 -2.95
C LEU A 22 -1.33 -6.41 -3.76
N LYS A 23 -1.58 -6.44 -5.07
CA LYS A 23 -0.82 -7.22 -6.04
C LYS A 23 -0.61 -6.41 -7.32
N ALA A 24 0.45 -6.74 -8.05
CA ALA A 24 0.74 -6.19 -9.37
C ALA A 24 1.09 -7.31 -10.34
N GLU A 25 0.60 -7.22 -11.56
CA GLU A 25 0.88 -8.16 -12.64
C GLU A 25 1.70 -7.48 -13.72
N PHE A 26 2.79 -8.12 -14.13
CA PHE A 26 3.66 -7.57 -15.18
C PHE A 26 4.34 -8.69 -15.97
N PRO A 27 4.63 -8.45 -17.26
CA PRO A 27 5.33 -9.43 -18.09
C PRO A 27 6.80 -9.55 -17.70
N LYS A 28 7.33 -10.77 -17.73
CA LYS A 28 8.76 -11.09 -17.65
C LYS A 28 9.11 -12.05 -18.78
N GLY A 29 9.56 -11.50 -19.90
CA GLY A 29 9.76 -12.29 -21.12
C GLY A 29 8.42 -12.81 -21.66
N LYS A 30 8.28 -14.14 -21.77
CA LYS A 30 7.07 -14.78 -22.31
C LYS A 30 6.01 -15.12 -21.25
N ILE A 31 6.26 -14.84 -19.97
CA ILE A 31 5.34 -15.16 -18.87
C ILE A 31 4.88 -13.90 -18.16
N THR A 32 3.65 -13.91 -17.65
CA THR A 32 3.15 -12.88 -16.73
C THR A 32 3.41 -13.30 -15.30
N ILE A 33 3.91 -12.39 -14.47
CA ILE A 33 4.20 -12.64 -13.06
C ILE A 33 3.29 -11.76 -12.21
N THR A 34 2.70 -12.37 -11.18
CA THR A 34 2.00 -11.66 -10.10
C THR A 34 2.93 -11.46 -8.92
N ARG A 35 3.20 -10.21 -8.54
CA ARG A 35 3.89 -9.82 -7.31
C ARG A 35 2.85 -9.47 -6.24
N LYS A 36 3.00 -10.04 -5.05
CA LYS A 36 2.13 -9.82 -3.89
C LYS A 36 2.97 -9.55 -2.63
N LEU A 37 2.31 -9.13 -1.55
CA LEU A 37 2.93 -8.98 -0.24
C LEU A 37 3.44 -10.34 0.26
N ASN A 38 4.66 -10.34 0.82
CA ASN A 38 5.27 -11.54 1.37
C ASN A 38 4.55 -11.97 2.65
N GLU A 39 4.50 -13.28 2.91
CA GLU A 39 4.10 -13.84 4.20
C GLU A 39 5.22 -13.68 5.23
N ASP A 40 4.89 -13.88 6.49
CA ASP A 40 5.89 -13.95 7.56
C ASP A 40 6.81 -15.16 7.39
N ARG A 41 8.03 -15.02 7.90
CA ARG A 41 9.10 -16.01 7.75
C ARG A 41 9.16 -16.89 9.00
N ILE A 42 9.18 -18.21 8.81
CA ILE A 42 9.22 -19.20 9.90
C ILE A 42 10.63 -19.76 10.04
N TYR A 43 11.12 -19.80 11.27
CA TYR A 43 12.44 -20.32 11.65
C TYR A 43 12.32 -21.31 12.81
N ILE A 44 13.33 -22.15 12.97
CA ILE A 44 13.49 -23.04 14.14
C ILE A 44 14.62 -22.48 15.01
N SER A 45 14.33 -22.24 16.28
CA SER A 45 15.30 -21.76 17.25
C SER A 45 16.33 -22.84 17.59
N LYS A 46 17.40 -22.46 18.30
CA LYS A 46 18.37 -23.42 18.85
C LYS A 46 17.74 -24.41 19.85
N THR A 47 16.59 -24.07 20.44
CA THR A 47 15.84 -24.94 21.35
C THR A 47 14.78 -25.78 20.64
N GLY A 48 14.70 -25.72 19.30
CA GLY A 48 13.70 -26.45 18.51
C GLY A 48 12.34 -25.75 18.41
N ALA A 49 12.15 -24.60 19.04
CA ALA A 49 10.90 -23.85 19.00
C ALA A 49 10.70 -23.12 17.67
N LYS A 50 9.44 -22.98 17.21
CA LYS A 50 9.11 -22.17 16.03
C LYS A 50 9.16 -20.68 16.37
N ILE A 51 9.84 -19.91 15.53
CA ILE A 51 9.88 -18.44 15.59
C ILE A 51 9.27 -17.89 14.30
N GLN A 52 8.38 -16.92 14.42
CA GLN A 52 7.79 -16.19 13.30
C GLN A 52 8.34 -14.76 13.28
N LEU A 53 8.87 -14.34 12.15
CA LEU A 53 9.35 -12.97 11.93
C LEU A 53 8.51 -12.27 10.85
N PRO A 54 8.15 -10.99 11.05
CA PRO A 54 7.44 -10.22 10.04
C PRO A 54 8.14 -10.27 8.68
N GLY A 55 7.42 -10.66 7.64
CA GLY A 55 7.97 -10.79 6.29
C GLY A 55 7.99 -9.49 5.48
N ARG A 56 7.48 -8.41 6.08
CA ARG A 56 7.19 -7.12 5.45
C ARG A 56 7.80 -6.00 6.28
N SER A 57 8.16 -4.90 5.62
CA SER A 57 8.58 -3.69 6.31
C SER A 57 7.43 -3.09 7.10
N LEU A 58 7.77 -2.38 8.18
CA LEU A 58 6.85 -1.41 8.77
C LEU A 58 6.57 -0.31 7.73
N LEU A 59 5.29 0.02 7.55
CA LEU A 59 4.84 1.00 6.58
C LEU A 59 4.48 2.31 7.28
N PHE A 60 4.96 3.41 6.73
CA PHE A 60 4.53 4.76 7.11
C PHE A 60 3.74 5.35 5.95
N ILE A 61 2.77 6.21 6.27
CA ILE A 61 2.06 7.02 5.29
C ILE A 61 2.55 8.46 5.40
N ARG A 62 2.96 9.04 4.27
CA ARG A 62 3.33 10.45 4.19
C ARG A 62 2.14 11.22 3.61
N HIS A 63 1.44 11.95 4.47
CA HIS A 63 0.38 12.84 4.07
C HIS A 63 0.92 14.08 3.35
N VAL A 64 0.03 14.81 2.68
CA VAL A 64 0.35 16.13 2.14
C VAL A 64 0.65 17.11 3.29
N GLY A 65 1.46 18.13 2.99
CA GLY A 65 1.64 19.26 3.91
C GLY A 65 0.45 20.22 3.88
N HIS A 66 0.52 21.31 4.64
CA HIS A 66 -0.58 22.23 4.85
C HIS A 66 -0.87 23.22 3.70
N LEU A 67 -0.09 23.18 2.62
CA LEU A 67 -0.12 24.22 1.59
C LEU A 67 -1.22 24.03 0.54
N LEU A 68 -1.48 22.80 0.10
CA LEU A 68 -2.27 22.52 -1.09
C LEU A 68 -3.68 22.06 -0.73
N TYR A 69 -4.66 22.63 -1.42
CA TYR A 69 -6.07 22.21 -1.44
C TYR A 69 -6.35 21.37 -2.69
N THR A 70 -7.54 20.77 -2.75
CA THR A 70 -8.03 20.05 -3.93
C THR A 70 -9.54 20.12 -3.96
N ASP A 71 -10.08 20.33 -5.15
CA ASP A 71 -11.49 20.19 -5.52
C ASP A 71 -12.12 18.81 -5.29
N SER A 72 -11.38 17.84 -4.72
CA SER A 72 -11.92 16.54 -4.32
C SER A 72 -13.06 16.66 -3.29
N ILE A 73 -13.06 17.73 -2.48
CA ILE A 73 -14.12 18.06 -1.53
C ILE A 73 -14.31 19.58 -1.58
N LEU A 74 -15.55 20.05 -1.71
CA LEU A 74 -15.89 21.46 -1.58
C LEU A 74 -16.61 21.71 -0.26
N ASP A 75 -16.32 22.84 0.37
CA ASP A 75 -17.06 23.31 1.54
C ASP A 75 -18.44 23.88 1.15
N LYS A 76 -19.21 24.36 2.15
CA LYS A 76 -20.56 24.90 1.94
C LYS A 76 -20.59 26.18 1.08
N ASP A 77 -19.46 26.87 0.98
CA ASP A 77 -19.28 28.12 0.22
C ASP A 77 -18.60 27.85 -1.13
N SER A 78 -18.41 26.57 -1.51
CA SER A 78 -17.75 26.09 -2.73
C SER A 78 -16.24 26.37 -2.81
N HIS A 79 -15.57 26.49 -1.67
CA HIS A 79 -14.10 26.49 -1.63
C HIS A 79 -13.55 25.06 -1.52
N GLU A 80 -12.37 24.85 -2.12
CA GLU A 80 -11.56 23.63 -2.03
C GLU A 80 -10.85 23.46 -0.68
#